data_AF-D1AMC8-F1
#
_entry.id   AF-D1AMC8-F1
#
_cell.length_a   1.000
_cell.length_b   1.000
_cell.length_c   1.000
_cell.angle_alpha   90.00
_cell.angle_beta   90.00
_cell.angle_gamma   90.00
#
_symmetry.space_group_name_H-M   'P 1'
#
loop_
_entity.id
_entity.type
_entity.pdbx_description
1 polymer ?
#
loop_
_entity_poly.entity_id
_entity_poly.type
_entity_poly.pdbx_seq_one_letter_code
_entity_poly.pdbx_strand_id
1 'polypeptide(L)'
;MKRKFFIVITFMIFSFCLLADTENLKSGIISLNEKKYDESEKYLLKALNEDGNKNAYFYLGLLYNDVGKYDLAEEYYKKAIDEGSKNALNNLAMIYMDQEKYDLAEECYKMAVVKNVKGSVYNLANLYYILEKYDLAKRYYTIAAQEGDADAWEMLRIIELEVSRVYY
;
A
#
# COMPACT_ATOMS: atom_id res chain seq x y z
N MET A 1 37.25 28.66 -25.86
CA MET A 1 36.75 28.82 -24.47
C MET A 1 35.26 28.54 -24.25
N LYS A 2 34.37 28.57 -25.27
CA LYS A 2 32.92 28.40 -25.07
C LYS A 2 32.45 26.98 -24.68
N ARG A 3 33.22 25.94 -25.00
CA ARG A 3 32.82 24.53 -24.83
C ARG A 3 32.87 24.02 -23.37
N LYS A 4 33.75 24.58 -22.53
CA LYS A 4 33.83 24.22 -21.09
C LYS A 4 32.67 24.82 -20.28
N PHE A 5 32.16 25.99 -20.66
CA PHE A 5 31.07 26.67 -19.96
C PHE A 5 29.71 25.99 -20.20
N PHE A 6 29.48 25.48 -21.42
CA PHE A 6 28.24 24.79 -21.78
C PHE A 6 28.07 23.47 -21.01
N ILE A 7 29.15 22.71 -20.82
CA ILE A 7 29.14 21.43 -20.09
C ILE A 7 28.86 21.64 -18.58
N VAL A 8 29.38 22.72 -17.98
CA VAL A 8 29.14 23.03 -16.55
C VAL A 8 27.68 23.44 -16.31
N ILE A 9 27.08 24.20 -17.23
CA ILE A 9 25.67 24.62 -17.13
C ILE A 9 24.73 23.42 -17.27
N THR A 10 24.95 22.52 -18.22
CA THR A 10 24.13 21.30 -18.32
C THR A 10 24.32 20.37 -17.13
N PHE A 11 25.52 20.25 -16.57
CA PHE A 11 25.73 19.46 -15.34
C PHE A 11 25.03 20.07 -14.12
N MET A 12 25.03 21.40 -13.97
CA MET A 12 24.31 22.09 -12.89
C MET A 12 22.80 21.98 -13.04
N ILE A 13 22.25 22.14 -14.25
CA ILE A 13 20.81 21.99 -14.51
C ILE A 13 20.39 20.53 -14.27
N PHE A 14 21.17 19.56 -14.72
CA PHE A 14 20.88 18.13 -14.52
C PHE A 14 20.96 17.73 -13.04
N SER A 15 21.96 18.23 -12.31
CA SER A 15 22.10 17.99 -10.87
C SER A 15 21.03 18.70 -10.05
N PHE A 16 20.52 19.84 -10.51
CA PHE A 16 19.41 20.55 -9.86
C PHE A 16 18.06 19.88 -10.15
N CYS A 17 17.86 19.37 -11.38
CA CYS A 17 16.68 18.60 -11.76
C CYS A 17 16.57 17.30 -10.94
N LEU A 18 17.67 16.56 -10.80
CA LEU A 18 17.71 15.34 -9.97
C LEU A 18 17.43 15.59 -8.48
N LEU A 19 17.74 16.78 -7.97
CA LEU A 19 17.47 17.14 -6.58
C LEU A 19 15.98 17.48 -6.37
N ALA A 20 15.39 18.23 -7.31
CA ALA A 20 13.98 18.58 -7.30
C ALA A 20 13.08 17.33 -7.35
N ASP A 21 13.45 16.31 -8.14
CA ASP A 21 12.67 15.07 -8.32
C ASP A 21 12.35 14.31 -7.01
N THR A 22 13.10 14.59 -5.95
CA THR A 22 12.92 13.96 -4.63
C THR A 22 12.39 14.91 -3.57
N GLU A 23 12.43 16.22 -3.80
CA GLU A 23 12.09 17.23 -2.78
C GLU A 23 10.57 17.32 -2.58
N ASN A 24 9.78 17.39 -3.66
CA ASN A 24 8.33 17.48 -3.52
C ASN A 24 7.75 16.20 -2.90
N LEU A 25 8.24 15.02 -3.29
CA LEU A 25 7.81 13.77 -2.69
C LEU A 25 8.12 13.74 -1.19
N LYS A 26 9.34 14.10 -0.79
CA LYS A 26 9.74 14.15 0.63
C LYS A 26 8.86 15.11 1.42
N SER A 27 8.66 16.34 0.94
CA SER A 27 7.80 17.32 1.57
C SER A 27 6.36 16.82 1.70
N GLY A 28 5.84 16.19 0.64
CA GLY A 28 4.50 15.59 0.65
C GLY A 28 4.33 14.50 1.72
N ILE A 29 5.33 13.63 1.89
CA ILE A 29 5.35 12.58 2.92
C ILE A 29 5.47 13.18 4.33
N ILE A 30 6.33 14.19 4.51
CA ILE A 30 6.49 14.87 5.81
C ILE A 30 5.17 15.54 6.21
N SER A 31 4.56 16.32 5.31
CA SER A 31 3.27 16.95 5.57
C SER A 31 2.16 15.92 5.83
N LEU A 32 2.18 14.75 5.18
CA LEU A 32 1.24 13.66 5.46
C LEU A 32 1.39 13.15 6.90
N ASN A 33 2.63 12.86 7.33
CA ASN A 33 2.91 12.40 8.69
C ASN A 33 2.53 13.44 9.75
N GLU A 34 2.64 14.73 9.42
CA GLU A 34 2.20 15.85 10.26
C GLU A 34 0.68 16.10 10.20
N LYS A 35 -0.06 15.31 9.40
CA LYS A 35 -1.51 15.46 9.14
C LYS A 35 -1.89 16.82 8.54
N LYS A 36 -0.96 17.48 7.86
CA LYS A 36 -1.19 18.69 7.07
C LYS A 36 -1.63 18.29 5.67
N TYR A 37 -2.87 17.82 5.56
CA TYR A 37 -3.36 17.18 4.34
C TYR A 37 -3.33 18.11 3.12
N ASP A 38 -3.70 19.38 3.26
CA ASP A 38 -3.67 20.32 2.12
C ASP A 38 -2.24 20.56 1.59
N GLU A 39 -1.26 20.69 2.49
CA GLU A 39 0.15 20.82 2.09
C GLU A 39 0.66 19.52 1.46
N SER A 40 0.31 18.38 2.05
CA SER A 40 0.69 17.07 1.55
C SER A 40 0.15 16.84 0.14
N GLU A 41 -1.14 17.08 -0.09
CA GLU A 41 -1.77 16.97 -1.41
C GLU A 41 -1.06 17.87 -2.43
N LYS A 42 -0.80 19.14 -2.07
CA LYS A 42 -0.06 20.08 -2.92
C LYS A 42 1.31 19.54 -3.34
N TYR A 43 2.11 19.07 -2.38
CA TYR A 43 3.46 18.58 -2.68
C TYR A 43 3.45 17.24 -3.42
N LEU A 44 2.52 16.34 -3.09
CA LEU A 44 2.38 15.06 -3.80
C LEU A 44 1.91 15.25 -5.25
N LEU A 45 1.01 16.21 -5.51
CA LEU A 45 0.62 16.57 -6.88
C LEU A 45 1.77 17.21 -7.66
N LYS A 46 2.62 18.03 -7.01
CA LYS A 46 3.87 18.53 -7.62
C LYS A 46 4.83 17.39 -7.94
N ALA A 47 5.01 16.45 -7.03
CA ALA A 47 5.83 15.27 -7.28
C ALA A 47 5.34 14.45 -8.48
N LEU A 48 4.02 14.36 -8.71
CA LEU A 48 3.49 13.70 -9.92
C LEU A 48 3.69 14.51 -11.20
N ASN A 49 3.38 15.80 -11.16
CA ASN A 49 3.21 16.62 -12.36
C ASN A 49 4.48 17.35 -12.80
N GLU A 50 5.30 17.78 -11.84
CA GLU A 50 6.56 18.50 -12.09
C GLU A 50 7.74 17.52 -12.14
N ASP A 51 7.81 16.60 -11.16
CA ASP A 51 8.94 15.67 -11.01
C ASP A 51 8.73 14.33 -11.76
N GLY A 52 7.49 14.03 -12.17
CA GLY A 52 7.14 12.73 -12.78
C GLY A 52 7.26 11.53 -11.82
N ASN A 53 7.35 11.77 -10.51
CA ASN A 53 7.60 10.76 -9.50
C ASN A 53 6.33 9.97 -9.15
N LYS A 54 6.16 8.82 -9.82
CA LYS A 54 4.98 7.95 -9.71
C LYS A 54 4.73 7.36 -8.33
N ASN A 55 5.73 7.36 -7.44
CA ASN A 55 5.54 6.94 -6.04
C ASN A 55 4.52 7.81 -5.31
N ALA A 56 4.33 9.06 -5.74
CA ALA A 56 3.34 9.96 -5.16
C ALA A 56 1.89 9.44 -5.30
N TYR A 57 1.57 8.55 -6.26
CA TYR A 57 0.26 7.91 -6.30
C TYR A 57 -0.05 7.12 -5.02
N PHE A 58 0.93 6.37 -4.50
CA PHE A 58 0.74 5.60 -3.27
C PHE A 58 0.45 6.51 -2.07
N TYR A 59 1.18 7.62 -1.96
CA TYR A 59 1.01 8.56 -0.85
C TYR A 59 -0.26 9.41 -0.97
N LEU A 60 -0.73 9.73 -2.18
CA LEU A 60 -2.06 10.32 -2.38
C LEU A 60 -3.16 9.34 -1.97
N GLY A 61 -2.98 8.05 -2.28
CA GLY A 61 -3.87 7.01 -1.78
C GLY A 61 -3.95 7.00 -0.25
N LEU A 62 -2.80 7.02 0.43
CA LEU A 62 -2.74 7.11 1.90
C LEU A 62 -3.41 8.39 2.43
N LEU A 63 -3.12 9.54 1.82
CA LEU A 63 -3.71 10.82 2.19
C LEU A 63 -5.23 10.80 2.11
N TYR A 64 -5.78 10.33 0.99
CA TYR A 64 -7.23 10.30 0.82
C TYR A 64 -7.90 9.25 1.71
N ASN A 65 -7.21 8.15 2.00
CA ASN A 65 -7.68 7.16 2.97
C ASN A 65 -7.78 7.77 4.38
N ASP A 66 -6.74 8.48 4.83
CA ASP A 66 -6.69 9.12 6.15
C ASP A 66 -7.77 10.18 6.35
N VAL A 67 -8.19 10.88 5.29
CA VAL A 67 -9.28 11.86 5.34
C VAL A 67 -10.67 11.27 5.01
N GLY A 68 -10.77 9.95 4.83
CA GLY A 68 -12.04 9.24 4.58
C GLY A 68 -12.61 9.41 3.17
N LYS A 69 -11.83 9.90 2.20
CA LYS A 69 -12.22 10.01 0.80
C LYS A 69 -11.87 8.72 0.05
N TYR A 70 -12.55 7.63 0.39
CA TYR A 70 -12.20 6.28 -0.06
C TYR A 70 -12.24 6.09 -1.58
N ASP A 71 -13.14 6.75 -2.31
CA ASP A 71 -13.20 6.66 -3.77
C ASP A 71 -11.92 7.20 -4.43
N LEU A 72 -11.40 8.33 -3.92
CA LEU A 72 -10.12 8.88 -4.39
C LEU A 72 -8.96 8.00 -3.97
N ALA A 73 -8.98 7.49 -2.74
CA ALA A 73 -7.94 6.57 -2.26
C ALA A 73 -7.85 5.31 -3.14
N GLU A 74 -9.00 4.73 -3.49
CA GLU A 74 -9.10 3.60 -4.43
C GLU A 74 -8.50 3.94 -5.80
N GLU A 75 -8.86 5.09 -6.39
CA GLU A 75 -8.32 5.53 -7.67
C GLU A 75 -6.78 5.65 -7.63
N TYR A 76 -6.25 6.30 -6.60
CA TYR A 76 -4.81 6.51 -6.46
C TYR A 76 -4.05 5.23 -6.13
N TYR A 77 -4.61 4.32 -5.34
CA TYR A 77 -4.01 3.01 -5.14
C TYR A 77 -3.99 2.16 -6.40
N LYS A 78 -5.05 2.18 -7.22
CA LYS A 78 -5.03 1.50 -8.53
C LYS A 78 -3.92 2.02 -9.44
N LYS A 79 -3.79 3.35 -9.56
CA LYS A 79 -2.66 3.97 -10.29
C LYS A 79 -1.31 3.57 -9.72
N ALA A 80 -1.18 3.52 -8.39
CA ALA A 80 0.05 3.08 -7.74
C ALA A 80 0.39 1.62 -8.07
N ILE A 81 -0.61 0.73 -8.11
CA ILE A 81 -0.44 -0.69 -8.48
C ILE A 81 0.02 -0.81 -9.94
N ASP A 82 -0.59 -0.05 -10.84
CA ASP A 82 -0.23 -0.02 -12.28
C ASP A 82 1.21 0.43 -12.49
N GLU A 83 1.69 1.36 -11.66
CA GLU A 83 3.08 1.84 -11.63
C GLU A 83 4.02 0.95 -10.79
N GLY A 84 3.55 -0.21 -10.33
CA GLY A 84 4.37 -1.25 -9.67
C GLY A 84 4.46 -1.17 -8.14
N SER A 85 3.73 -0.25 -7.49
CA SER A 85 3.66 -0.17 -6.03
C SER A 85 2.84 -1.34 -5.46
N LYS A 86 3.52 -2.43 -5.12
CA LYS A 86 2.89 -3.61 -4.51
C LYS A 86 2.28 -3.33 -3.13
N ASN A 87 2.79 -2.32 -2.40
CA ASN A 87 2.27 -1.94 -1.08
C ASN A 87 0.85 -1.35 -1.15
N ALA A 88 0.45 -0.82 -2.30
CA ALA A 88 -0.91 -0.32 -2.52
C ALA A 88 -1.96 -1.44 -2.50
N LEU A 89 -1.59 -2.70 -2.80
CA LEU A 89 -2.55 -3.83 -2.80
C LEU A 89 -3.17 -4.10 -1.43
N ASN A 90 -2.35 -4.10 -0.37
CA ASN A 90 -2.87 -4.33 0.98
C ASN A 90 -3.79 -3.19 1.43
N ASN A 91 -3.44 -1.94 1.12
CA ASN A 91 -4.24 -0.78 1.50
C ASN A 91 -5.56 -0.72 0.72
N LEU A 92 -5.53 -1.03 -0.58
CA LEU A 92 -6.73 -1.14 -1.39
C LEU A 92 -7.64 -2.27 -0.91
N ALA A 93 -7.07 -3.43 -0.56
CA ALA A 93 -7.82 -4.53 0.02
C ALA A 93 -8.50 -4.12 1.34
N MET A 94 -7.82 -3.36 2.20
CA MET A 94 -8.41 -2.84 3.44
C MET A 94 -9.59 -1.90 3.17
N ILE A 95 -9.49 -1.01 2.18
CA ILE A 95 -10.65 -0.18 1.78
C ILE A 95 -11.83 -1.07 1.38
N TYR A 96 -11.58 -2.12 0.61
CA TYR A 96 -12.64 -3.05 0.24
C TYR A 96 -13.18 -3.86 1.42
N MET A 97 -12.35 -4.22 2.39
CA MET A 97 -12.78 -4.84 3.65
C MET A 97 -13.74 -3.93 4.43
N ASP A 98 -13.37 -2.66 4.60
CA ASP A 98 -14.17 -1.66 5.33
C ASP A 98 -15.50 -1.36 4.64
N GLN A 99 -15.55 -1.53 3.31
CA GLN A 99 -16.76 -1.40 2.49
C GLN A 99 -17.53 -2.72 2.31
N GLU A 100 -17.10 -3.80 2.99
CA GLU A 100 -17.68 -5.15 2.88
C GLU A 100 -17.67 -5.72 1.44
N LYS A 101 -16.81 -5.19 0.56
CA LYS A 101 -16.58 -5.67 -0.81
C LYS A 101 -15.58 -6.82 -0.80
N TYR A 102 -15.93 -7.92 -0.13
CA TYR A 102 -15.00 -9.01 0.18
C TYR A 102 -14.41 -9.69 -1.05
N ASP A 103 -15.15 -9.82 -2.15
CA ASP A 103 -14.63 -10.41 -3.39
C ASP A 103 -13.45 -9.60 -3.96
N LEU A 104 -13.57 -8.27 -3.98
CA LEU A 104 -12.51 -7.37 -4.43
C LEU A 104 -11.32 -7.35 -3.45
N ALA A 105 -11.60 -7.44 -2.15
CA ALA A 105 -10.55 -7.59 -1.14
C ALA A 105 -9.77 -8.90 -1.33
N GLU A 106 -10.46 -10.00 -1.62
CA GLU A 106 -9.86 -11.32 -1.88
C GLU A 106 -8.92 -11.27 -3.09
N GLU A 107 -9.35 -10.63 -4.19
CA GLU A 107 -8.53 -10.43 -5.38
C GLU A 107 -7.25 -9.64 -5.05
N CYS A 108 -7.39 -8.52 -4.33
CA CYS A 108 -6.25 -7.68 -3.96
C CYS A 108 -5.27 -8.41 -3.04
N TYR A 109 -5.76 -9.12 -2.03
CA TYR A 109 -4.89 -9.89 -1.12
C TYR A 109 -4.22 -11.06 -1.84
N LYS A 110 -4.92 -11.79 -2.72
CA LYS A 110 -4.31 -12.83 -3.55
C LYS A 110 -3.19 -12.26 -4.43
N MET A 111 -3.41 -11.13 -5.07
CA MET A 111 -2.36 -10.43 -5.83
C MET A 111 -1.19 -10.01 -4.94
N ALA A 112 -1.46 -9.55 -3.71
CA ALA A 112 -0.44 -9.15 -2.75
C ALA A 112 0.44 -10.34 -2.31
N VAL A 113 -0.18 -11.50 -2.09
CA VAL A 113 0.53 -12.78 -1.81
C VAL A 113 1.44 -13.15 -2.98
N VAL A 114 0.92 -13.13 -4.22
CA VAL A 114 1.72 -13.44 -5.42
C VAL A 114 2.91 -12.49 -5.58
N LYS A 115 2.74 -11.21 -5.22
CA LYS A 115 3.82 -10.20 -5.26
C LYS A 115 4.72 -10.17 -4.01
N ASN A 116 4.55 -11.12 -3.08
CA ASN A 116 5.29 -11.20 -1.82
C ASN A 116 5.27 -9.86 -1.07
N VAL A 117 4.07 -9.31 -0.89
CA VAL A 117 3.86 -8.13 -0.02
C VAL A 117 3.86 -8.62 1.43
N LYS A 118 4.62 -7.97 2.30
CA LYS A 118 4.72 -8.35 3.72
C LYS A 118 3.33 -8.35 4.38
N GLY A 119 3.03 -9.39 5.15
CA GLY A 119 1.75 -9.54 5.86
C GLY A 119 0.55 -9.88 4.98
N SER A 120 0.71 -9.99 3.65
CA SER A 120 -0.41 -10.29 2.75
C SER A 120 -1.03 -11.67 2.98
N VAL A 121 -0.21 -12.68 3.31
CA VAL A 121 -0.67 -14.04 3.62
C VAL A 121 -1.57 -14.03 4.87
N TYR A 122 -1.12 -13.33 5.93
CA TYR A 122 -1.91 -13.16 7.15
C TYR A 122 -3.21 -12.40 6.90
N ASN A 123 -3.16 -11.31 6.13
CA ASN A 123 -4.35 -10.53 5.79
C ASN A 123 -5.38 -11.34 4.97
N LEU A 124 -4.91 -12.17 4.04
CA LEU A 124 -5.78 -13.08 3.29
C LEU A 124 -6.41 -14.14 4.22
N ALA A 125 -5.66 -14.62 5.21
CA ALA A 125 -6.19 -15.53 6.22
C ALA A 125 -7.28 -14.86 7.08
N ASN A 126 -7.07 -13.61 7.50
CA ASN A 126 -8.08 -12.81 8.22
C ASN A 126 -9.37 -12.63 7.42
N LEU A 127 -9.26 -12.35 6.11
CA LEU A 127 -10.43 -12.27 5.24
C LEU A 127 -11.20 -13.60 5.24
N TYR A 128 -10.52 -14.74 5.08
CA TYR A 128 -11.21 -16.03 5.11
C TYR A 128 -11.80 -16.37 6.47
N TYR A 129 -11.17 -15.93 7.57
CA TYR A 129 -11.72 -16.07 8.91
C TYR A 129 -13.02 -15.27 9.07
N ILE A 130 -13.04 -14.00 8.63
CA ILE A 130 -14.25 -13.15 8.65
C ILE A 130 -15.38 -13.74 7.81
N LEU A 131 -15.04 -14.39 6.69
CA LEU A 131 -16.01 -15.08 5.84
C LEU A 131 -16.40 -16.48 6.36
N GLU A 132 -15.97 -16.87 7.55
CA GLU A 132 -16.18 -18.19 8.15
C GLU A 132 -15.68 -19.37 7.28
N LYS A 133 -14.79 -19.08 6.32
CA LYS A 133 -14.13 -20.08 5.45
C LYS A 133 -12.94 -20.69 6.21
N TYR A 134 -13.21 -21.33 7.34
CA TYR A 134 -12.19 -21.77 8.30
C TYR A 134 -11.13 -22.69 7.73
N ASP A 135 -11.46 -23.57 6.78
CA ASP A 135 -10.48 -24.44 6.12
C ASP A 135 -9.42 -23.64 5.35
N LEU A 136 -9.86 -22.59 4.64
CA LEU A 136 -8.96 -21.67 3.95
C LEU A 136 -8.19 -20.81 4.95
N ALA A 137 -8.87 -20.27 5.97
CA ALA A 137 -8.22 -19.47 7.01
C ALA A 137 -7.08 -20.25 7.69
N LYS A 138 -7.33 -21.49 8.13
CA LYS A 138 -6.30 -22.37 8.72
C LYS A 138 -5.12 -22.58 7.78
N ARG A 139 -5.40 -22.86 6.50
CA ARG A 139 -4.35 -23.06 5.50
C ARG A 139 -3.44 -21.84 5.39
N TYR A 140 -4.02 -20.65 5.27
CA TYR A 140 -3.23 -19.43 5.09
C TYR A 140 -2.55 -18.95 6.38
N TYR A 141 -3.18 -19.10 7.55
CA TYR A 141 -2.47 -18.85 8.82
C TYR A 141 -1.29 -19.79 9.03
N THR A 142 -1.41 -21.06 8.62
CA THR A 142 -0.28 -22.01 8.70
C THR A 142 0.90 -21.52 7.85
N ILE A 143 0.62 -21.02 6.64
CA ILE A 143 1.66 -20.46 5.76
C ILE A 143 2.28 -19.21 6.40
N ALA A 144 1.45 -18.28 6.88
CA ALA A 144 1.93 -17.05 7.53
C ALA A 144 2.81 -17.37 8.76
N ALA A 145 2.41 -18.35 9.56
CA ALA A 145 3.18 -18.79 10.73
C ALA A 145 4.55 -19.38 10.35
N GLN A 146 4.61 -20.15 9.27
CA GLN A 146 5.86 -20.71 8.73
C GLN A 146 6.78 -19.61 8.15
N GLU A 147 6.21 -18.52 7.64
CA GLU A 147 6.93 -17.33 7.20
C GLU A 147 7.40 -16.43 8.36
N GLY A 148 7.06 -16.79 9.61
CA GLY A 148 7.50 -16.10 10.81
C GLY A 148 6.49 -15.12 11.41
N ASP A 149 5.24 -15.13 10.93
CA ASP A 149 4.15 -14.36 11.54
C ASP A 149 3.66 -15.06 12.81
N ALA A 150 4.15 -14.63 13.97
CA ALA A 150 3.84 -15.29 15.25
C ALA A 150 2.35 -15.19 15.63
N ASP A 151 1.67 -14.13 15.19
CA ASP A 151 0.26 -13.89 15.50
C ASP A 151 -0.65 -14.91 14.80
N ALA A 152 -0.17 -15.52 13.70
CA ALA A 152 -0.89 -16.57 13.00
C ALA A 152 -1.09 -17.84 13.83
N TRP A 153 -0.18 -18.15 14.76
CA TRP A 153 -0.36 -19.30 15.67
C TRP A 153 -1.52 -19.10 16.63
N GLU A 154 -1.77 -17.87 17.07
CA GLU A 154 -2.91 -17.57 17.94
C GLU A 154 -4.22 -17.73 17.17
N MET A 155 -4.29 -17.23 15.94
CA MET A 155 -5.48 -17.39 15.11
C MET A 155 -5.80 -18.86 14.81
N LEU A 156 -4.79 -19.71 14.60
CA LEU A 156 -5.00 -21.15 14.43
C LEU A 156 -5.68 -21.79 15.65
N ARG A 157 -5.23 -21.44 16.86
CA ARG A 157 -5.84 -21.91 18.12
C ARG A 157 -7.29 -21.46 18.24
N ILE A 158 -7.56 -20.20 17.92
CA ILE A 158 -8.93 -19.63 17.97
C ILE A 158 -9.85 -20.42 17.03
N ILE A 159 -9.44 -20.67 15.78
CA ILE A 159 -10.26 -21.41 14.83
C ILE A 159 -10.50 -22.84 15.30
N GLU A 160 -9.52 -23.53 15.88
CA GLU A 160 -9.71 -24.87 16.43
C GLU A 160 -10.78 -24.92 17.52
N LEU A 161 -10.80 -23.91 18.40
CA LEU A 161 -11.81 -23.79 19.44
C LEU A 161 -13.20 -23.48 18.88
N GLU A 162 -13.31 -22.60 17.88
CA GLU A 162 -14.58 -22.26 17.23
C GLU A 162 -15.18 -23.45 16.50
N VAL A 163 -14.37 -24.13 15.68
CA VAL A 163 -14.80 -25.34 14.98
C VAL A 163 -15.26 -26.39 15.99
N SER A 164 -14.52 -26.58 17.08
CA SER A 164 -14.90 -27.55 18.12
C SER A 164 -16.23 -27.18 18.80
N ARG A 165 -16.56 -25.90 19.00
CA ARG A 165 -17.83 -25.46 19.60
C ARG A 165 -19.06 -25.65 18.71
N VAL A 166 -18.88 -25.67 17.39
CA VAL A 166 -19.99 -25.82 16.44
C VAL A 166 -20.44 -27.29 16.31
N TYR A 167 -19.56 -28.24 16.64
CA TYR A 167 -19.81 -29.67 16.49
C TYR A 167 -20.21 -30.41 17.80
N TYR A 168 -20.52 -29.70 18.89
CA TYR A 168 -21.07 -30.25 20.15
C TYR A 168 -22.23 -29.40 20.67
#